data_AF-A0A2G6T962-F1
#
_entry.id   AF-A0A2G6T962-F1
#
_cell.length_a   1.000
_cell.length_b   1.000
_cell.length_c   1.000
_cell.angle_alpha   90.00
_cell.angle_beta   90.00
_cell.angle_gamma   90.00
#
_symmetry.space_group_name_H-M   'P 1'
#
loop_
_entity.id
_entity.type
_entity.pdbx_description
1 polymer ?
#
loop_
_entity_poly.entity_id
_entity_poly.type
_entity_poly.pdbx_seq_one_letter_code
_entity_poly.pdbx_strand_id
1 'polypeptide(L)'
;MNNDPQEALNLVKDAFVYGFRNFWKFNGNSWGTKEQDRDYILLKPLHENTLIQEYIKSVYKPIIEYWGFDIKKTPLCWFEKSILNRKNEKCLISRKKLEKGIEVYQFRFFNGAYDIPTDFFFADIGSFHSCKEAMENLRKYKDNNYQLSDFAFKVSYKHPLINAFWNRLDDFNLQETLHLIANPPVNPSAFRTYYFDGKLQEISKGVGINSGTGGEFLNLLYVLVKCGFLNDICSMLPELPEHFQVTLMCFEMESIREKVSSYIGLPELSNLYSMAFNFSKKNEEVKQIIEFGKNNPDFRKKLAVSLNIYEYHLYSNYQPGINWFFQEFKKFNRAKGGGLLDFLVAEPELIPVLKKMKENICIPFDKNLDAYKNSRPFLYRTITLNAAFYDVKKLELWLDVPKDLIWSSNFKSVHGKTKKIIERCIKTSGC
;
A
#
# COMPACT_ATOMS: atom_id res chain seq x y z
N MET A 1 -14.30 -37.74 7.95
CA MET A 1 -13.64 -37.06 6.82
C MET A 1 -13.59 -38.06 5.68
N ASN A 2 -13.80 -37.64 4.43
CA ASN A 2 -13.55 -38.53 3.30
C ASN A 2 -12.10 -39.01 3.38
N ASN A 3 -11.89 -40.32 3.32
CA ASN A 3 -10.58 -40.96 3.49
C ASN A 3 -9.79 -41.00 2.18
N ASP A 4 -9.96 -40.04 1.27
CA ASP A 4 -9.18 -40.01 0.03
C ASP A 4 -7.84 -39.27 0.28
N PRO A 5 -6.69 -39.98 0.32
CA PRO A 5 -5.39 -39.37 0.51
C PRO A 5 -5.03 -38.37 -0.59
N GLN A 6 -5.56 -38.57 -1.80
CA GLN A 6 -5.27 -37.72 -2.95
C GLN A 6 -6.01 -36.39 -2.88
N GLU A 7 -7.29 -36.43 -2.48
CA GLU A 7 -8.08 -35.22 -2.20
C GLU A 7 -7.41 -34.38 -1.10
N ALA A 8 -6.99 -35.03 -0.01
CA ALA A 8 -6.29 -34.36 1.08
C ALA A 8 -4.95 -33.74 0.64
N LEU A 9 -4.16 -34.46 -0.16
CA LEU A 9 -2.92 -33.94 -0.74
C LEU A 9 -3.18 -32.72 -1.64
N ASN A 10 -4.25 -32.76 -2.45
CA ASN A 10 -4.61 -31.64 -3.32
C ASN A 10 -5.00 -30.40 -2.50
N LEU A 11 -5.76 -30.55 -1.43
CA LEU A 11 -6.08 -29.45 -0.51
C LEU A 11 -4.85 -28.85 0.17
N VAL A 12 -3.89 -29.70 0.55
CA VAL A 12 -2.61 -29.25 1.13
C VAL A 12 -1.78 -28.48 0.10
N LYS A 13 -1.74 -28.94 -1.16
CA LYS A 13 -1.10 -28.23 -2.28
C LYS A 13 -1.76 -26.87 -2.52
N ASP A 14 -3.09 -26.82 -2.57
CA ASP A 14 -3.83 -25.57 -2.75
C ASP A 14 -3.57 -24.58 -1.61
N ALA A 15 -3.60 -25.04 -0.36
CA ALA A 15 -3.29 -24.19 0.79
C ALA A 15 -1.88 -23.57 0.68
N PHE A 16 -0.90 -24.33 0.18
CA PHE A 16 0.46 -23.83 -0.07
C PHE A 16 0.48 -22.76 -1.16
N VAL A 17 -0.19 -23.02 -2.28
CA VAL A 17 -0.31 -22.08 -3.40
C VAL A 17 -0.89 -20.74 -2.93
N TYR A 18 -1.91 -20.77 -2.06
CA TYR A 18 -2.53 -19.56 -1.51
C TYR A 18 -1.79 -18.96 -0.31
N GLY A 19 -0.53 -19.36 -0.05
CA GLY A 19 0.34 -18.71 0.91
C GLY A 19 0.10 -19.09 2.37
N PHE A 20 -0.58 -20.20 2.65
CA PHE A 20 -0.53 -20.77 4.00
C PHE A 20 0.94 -21.13 4.28
N ARG A 21 1.51 -20.65 5.39
CA ARG A 21 2.95 -20.83 5.70
C ARG A 21 3.23 -21.51 7.04
N ASN A 22 2.18 -21.81 7.80
CA ASN A 22 2.28 -22.66 8.97
C ASN A 22 2.43 -24.14 8.57
N PHE A 23 3.12 -24.46 7.48
CA PHE A 23 3.35 -25.84 7.02
C PHE A 23 4.23 -26.64 7.97
N TRP A 24 5.02 -25.98 8.83
CA TRP A 24 5.65 -26.63 9.98
C TRP A 24 4.59 -27.31 10.87
N LYS A 25 3.35 -26.78 10.94
CA LYS A 25 2.22 -27.43 11.63
C LYS A 25 1.78 -28.73 10.95
N PHE A 26 2.09 -28.95 9.68
CA PHE A 26 1.81 -30.21 8.99
C PHE A 26 2.99 -31.17 9.00
N ASN A 27 4.20 -30.71 9.35
CA ASN A 27 5.34 -31.58 9.58
C ASN A 27 5.25 -32.14 11.00
N GLY A 28 4.93 -33.43 11.13
CA GLY A 28 4.76 -34.11 12.42
C GLY A 28 6.00 -34.02 13.33
N ASN A 29 7.20 -33.90 12.75
CA ASN A 29 8.45 -33.78 13.50
C ASN A 29 8.63 -32.42 14.21
N SER A 30 7.82 -31.40 13.87
CA SER A 30 7.96 -30.04 14.39
C SER A 30 7.21 -29.80 15.71
N TRP A 31 6.34 -30.72 16.13
CA TRP A 31 5.42 -30.53 17.25
C TRP A 31 5.95 -31.01 18.61
N GLY A 32 7.08 -31.73 18.64
CA GLY A 32 7.54 -32.42 19.86
C GLY A 32 6.50 -33.43 20.36
N THR A 33 6.49 -33.73 21.67
CA THR A 33 5.57 -34.69 22.34
C THR A 33 4.21 -34.09 22.73
N LYS A 34 3.67 -33.15 21.95
CA LYS A 34 2.42 -32.43 22.27
C LYS A 34 1.16 -33.17 21.79
N GLU A 35 1.04 -34.45 22.15
CA GLU A 35 -0.07 -35.32 21.72
C GLU A 35 -1.45 -34.89 22.24
N GLN A 36 -1.51 -33.96 23.19
CA GLN A 36 -2.75 -33.41 23.77
C GLN A 36 -3.19 -32.06 23.18
N ASP A 37 -2.40 -31.48 22.25
CA ASP A 37 -2.78 -30.22 21.61
C ASP A 37 -3.95 -30.44 20.63
N ARG A 38 -5.00 -29.61 20.73
CA ARG A 38 -6.20 -29.74 19.89
C ARG A 38 -5.88 -29.56 18.40
N ASP A 39 -4.96 -28.66 18.05
CA ASP A 39 -4.53 -28.48 16.66
C ASP A 39 -3.79 -29.74 16.19
N TYR A 40 -2.93 -30.34 17.03
CA TYR A 40 -2.19 -31.55 16.69
C TYR A 40 -3.14 -32.72 16.40
N ILE A 41 -4.13 -32.96 17.26
CA ILE A 41 -5.10 -34.06 17.09
C ILE A 41 -5.86 -33.91 15.76
N LEU A 42 -6.26 -32.69 15.40
CA LEU A 42 -6.96 -32.41 14.14
C LEU A 42 -6.07 -32.63 12.92
N LEU A 43 -4.76 -32.40 13.05
CA LEU A 43 -3.79 -32.51 11.96
C LEU A 43 -3.09 -33.88 11.88
N LYS A 44 -3.24 -34.73 12.90
CA LYS A 44 -2.63 -36.06 13.00
C LYS A 44 -2.81 -36.92 11.73
N PRO A 45 -4.00 -36.99 11.10
CA PRO A 45 -4.16 -37.75 9.85
C PRO A 45 -3.26 -37.26 8.70
N LEU A 46 -2.94 -35.96 8.66
CA LEU A 46 -2.01 -35.39 7.67
C LEU A 46 -0.54 -35.69 8.03
N HIS A 47 -0.24 -35.77 9.33
CA HIS A 47 1.11 -36.11 9.82
C HIS A 47 1.48 -37.57 9.53
N GLU A 48 0.52 -38.48 9.66
CA GLU A 48 0.71 -39.92 9.45
C GLU A 48 0.68 -40.30 7.95
N ASN A 49 0.23 -39.42 7.07
CA ASN A 49 0.14 -39.68 5.63
C ASN A 49 1.47 -39.43 4.90
N THR A 50 2.12 -40.50 4.41
CA THR A 50 3.43 -40.44 3.76
C THR A 50 3.47 -39.53 2.52
N LEU A 51 2.45 -39.59 1.64
CA LEU A 51 2.39 -38.78 0.41
C LEU A 51 2.37 -37.28 0.73
N ILE A 52 1.61 -36.91 1.76
CA ILE A 52 1.52 -35.53 2.24
C ILE A 52 2.85 -35.09 2.86
N GLN A 53 3.49 -35.94 3.65
CA GLN A 53 4.80 -35.64 4.25
C GLN A 53 5.92 -35.52 3.21
N GLU A 54 5.90 -36.34 2.15
CA GLU A 54 6.83 -36.22 1.01
C GLU A 54 6.65 -34.88 0.30
N TYR A 55 5.40 -34.49 0.02
CA TYR A 55 5.12 -33.18 -0.54
C TYR A 55 5.61 -32.04 0.37
N ILE A 56 5.28 -32.07 1.66
CA ILE A 56 5.72 -31.04 2.62
C ILE A 56 7.24 -30.94 2.64
N LYS A 57 7.97 -32.07 2.69
CA LYS A 57 9.44 -32.07 2.63
C LYS A 57 9.98 -31.47 1.32
N SER A 58 9.27 -31.66 0.20
CA SER A 58 9.67 -31.13 -1.10
C SER A 58 9.56 -29.61 -1.20
N VAL A 59 8.55 -29.01 -0.54
CA VAL A 59 8.29 -27.56 -0.60
C VAL A 59 8.82 -26.79 0.62
N TYR A 60 8.95 -27.45 1.77
CA TYR A 60 9.45 -26.88 3.01
C TYR A 60 10.95 -27.14 3.16
N LYS A 61 11.77 -26.14 2.81
CA LYS A 61 13.18 -26.12 3.18
C LYS A 61 13.32 -25.45 4.55
N PRO A 62 13.71 -26.17 5.62
CA PRO A 62 13.93 -25.58 6.94
C PRO A 62 15.13 -24.61 6.96
N ILE A 63 16.01 -24.70 5.96
CA ILE A 63 17.12 -23.76 5.77
C ILE A 63 16.57 -22.54 5.04
N ILE A 64 16.37 -21.47 5.81
CA ILE A 64 16.27 -20.11 5.29
C ILE A 64 17.66 -19.77 4.73
N GLU A 65 17.87 -19.92 3.43
CA GLU A 65 19.08 -19.39 2.79
C GLU A 65 19.23 -17.91 3.16
N TYR A 66 20.46 -17.45 3.39
CA TYR A 66 20.70 -16.05 3.72
C TYR A 66 20.29 -15.19 2.52
N TRP A 67 19.09 -14.60 2.59
CA TRP A 67 18.49 -13.85 1.50
C TRP A 67 19.24 -12.52 1.29
N GLY A 68 20.32 -12.56 0.52
CA GLY A 68 21.06 -11.38 0.11
C GLY A 68 20.37 -10.68 -1.06
N PHE A 69 20.31 -9.35 -1.02
CA PHE A 69 20.03 -8.57 -2.23
C PHE A 69 21.24 -8.62 -3.18
N ASP A 70 21.00 -8.91 -4.45
CA ASP A 70 22.03 -8.96 -5.48
C ASP A 70 21.74 -7.92 -6.57
N ILE A 71 22.61 -6.92 -6.71
CA ILE A 71 22.49 -5.86 -7.72
C ILE A 71 22.45 -6.38 -9.16
N LYS A 72 22.95 -7.59 -9.40
CA LYS A 72 22.98 -8.21 -10.72
C LYS A 72 21.64 -8.79 -11.15
N LYS A 73 20.77 -9.14 -10.18
CA LYS A 73 19.57 -9.96 -10.44
C LYS A 73 18.31 -9.45 -9.76
N THR A 74 18.43 -8.87 -8.56
CA THR A 74 17.26 -8.41 -7.83
C THR A 74 16.72 -7.12 -8.48
N PRO A 75 15.42 -7.05 -8.81
CA PRO A 75 14.83 -5.86 -9.41
C PRO A 75 15.03 -4.63 -8.55
N LEU A 76 15.34 -3.51 -9.19
CA LEU A 76 15.34 -2.20 -8.56
C LEU A 76 13.91 -1.69 -8.42
N CYS A 77 13.61 -1.04 -7.30
CA CYS A 77 12.37 -0.29 -7.10
C CYS A 77 12.59 1.20 -6.83
N TRP A 78 13.86 1.61 -6.73
CA TRP A 78 14.30 3.00 -6.64
C TRP A 78 15.70 3.12 -7.21
N PHE A 79 15.96 4.15 -8.01
CA PHE A 79 17.31 4.46 -8.45
C PHE A 79 17.49 5.95 -8.72
N GLU A 80 18.52 6.55 -8.12
CA GLU A 80 18.91 7.93 -8.39
C GLU A 80 20.43 8.13 -8.26
N LYS A 81 20.92 9.17 -8.92
CA LYS A 81 22.26 9.71 -8.69
C LYS A 81 22.16 10.70 -7.54
N SER A 82 23.03 10.59 -6.53
CA SER A 82 23.00 11.49 -5.38
C SER A 82 24.40 11.76 -4.81
N ILE A 83 24.50 12.75 -3.92
CA ILE A 83 25.70 13.00 -3.13
C ILE A 83 25.58 12.27 -1.82
N LEU A 84 26.57 11.44 -1.49
CA LEU A 84 26.56 10.66 -0.27
C LEU A 84 26.65 11.57 0.97
N ASN A 85 25.58 11.63 1.77
CA ASN A 85 25.53 12.44 2.98
C ASN A 85 25.78 11.67 4.29
N ARG A 86 25.87 10.34 4.22
CA ARG A 86 26.10 9.42 5.35
C ARG A 86 27.58 9.09 5.51
N LYS A 87 28.00 8.75 6.73
CA LYS A 87 29.35 8.26 7.03
C LYS A 87 29.32 6.73 7.13
N ASN A 88 30.46 6.08 6.85
CA ASN A 88 30.65 4.63 6.98
C ASN A 88 29.80 3.75 6.04
N GLU A 89 29.29 4.32 4.96
CA GLU A 89 28.67 3.52 3.90
C GLU A 89 29.74 2.75 3.11
N LYS A 90 29.32 1.63 2.53
CA LYS A 90 30.15 0.82 1.64
C LYS A 90 29.47 0.71 0.28
N CYS A 91 30.27 0.69 -0.77
CA CYS A 91 29.79 0.35 -2.09
C CYS A 91 29.27 -1.09 -2.07
N LEU A 92 28.03 -1.30 -2.52
CA LEU A 92 27.43 -2.64 -2.59
C LEU A 92 28.20 -3.57 -3.55
N ILE A 93 28.79 -3.00 -4.61
CA ILE A 93 29.52 -3.76 -5.64
C ILE A 93 30.97 -4.01 -5.21
N SER A 94 31.76 -2.94 -5.02
CA SER A 94 33.20 -3.06 -4.74
C SER A 94 33.51 -3.37 -3.27
N ARG A 95 32.52 -3.25 -2.38
CA ARG A 95 32.64 -3.38 -0.90
C ARG A 95 33.59 -2.37 -0.25
N LYS A 96 34.18 -1.46 -1.02
CA LYS A 96 35.02 -0.36 -0.54
C LYS A 96 34.19 0.64 0.25
N LYS A 97 34.81 1.25 1.26
CA LYS A 97 34.21 2.35 2.02
C LYS A 97 34.01 3.56 1.11
N LEU A 98 32.85 4.20 1.20
CA LEU A 98 32.53 5.41 0.46
C LEU A 98 32.77 6.63 1.35
N GLU A 99 33.36 7.67 0.78
CA GLU A 99 33.60 8.94 1.46
C GLU A 99 32.36 9.82 1.42
N LYS A 100 32.06 10.51 2.52
CA LYS A 100 30.96 11.47 2.55
C LYS A 100 31.28 12.63 1.60
N GLY A 101 30.29 13.04 0.80
CA GLY A 101 30.40 14.15 -0.15
C GLY A 101 30.71 13.73 -1.58
N ILE A 102 31.00 12.44 -1.83
CA ILE A 102 31.22 11.94 -3.19
C ILE A 102 29.89 11.64 -3.88
N GLU A 103 29.93 11.63 -5.21
CA GLU A 103 28.81 11.23 -6.04
C GLU A 103 28.68 9.70 -6.11
N VAL A 104 27.46 9.21 -5.90
CA VAL A 104 27.14 7.78 -5.85
C VAL A 104 25.83 7.50 -6.57
N TYR A 105 25.62 6.23 -6.91
CA TYR A 105 24.28 5.72 -7.18
C TYR A 105 23.64 5.27 -5.86
N GLN A 106 22.41 5.72 -5.63
CA GLN A 106 21.59 5.36 -4.49
C GLN A 106 20.35 4.61 -4.98
N PHE A 107 20.08 3.45 -4.41
CA PHE A 107 19.02 2.58 -4.91
C PHE A 107 18.41 1.68 -3.84
N ARG A 108 17.26 1.12 -4.17
CA ARG A 108 16.56 0.10 -3.39
C ARG A 108 16.19 -1.07 -4.28
N PHE A 109 16.15 -2.24 -3.65
CA PHE A 109 15.65 -3.43 -4.28
C PHE A 109 14.18 -3.63 -3.97
N PHE A 110 13.48 -4.21 -4.93
CA PHE A 110 12.21 -4.86 -4.68
C PHE A 110 12.40 -5.97 -3.64
N ASN A 111 11.54 -6.01 -2.63
CA ASN A 111 11.67 -6.91 -1.48
C ASN A 111 10.47 -7.86 -1.33
N GLY A 112 9.65 -8.01 -2.38
CA GLY A 112 8.47 -8.86 -2.35
C GLY A 112 7.47 -8.45 -1.29
N ALA A 113 6.95 -9.43 -0.57
CA ALA A 113 5.92 -9.27 0.46
C ALA A 113 6.39 -8.62 1.77
N TYR A 114 7.69 -8.35 1.91
CA TYR A 114 8.22 -7.72 3.11
C TYR A 114 8.28 -6.21 2.92
N ASP A 115 7.25 -5.52 3.41
CA ASP A 115 7.17 -4.05 3.52
C ASP A 115 8.08 -3.48 4.61
N ILE A 116 9.16 -4.19 4.96
CA ILE A 116 10.15 -3.66 5.89
C ILE A 116 10.98 -2.62 5.14
N PRO A 117 11.19 -1.41 5.72
CA PRO A 117 12.09 -0.42 5.14
C PRO A 117 13.46 -1.05 4.91
N THR A 118 13.82 -1.31 3.66
CA THR A 118 15.22 -1.52 3.32
C THR A 118 15.85 -0.14 3.25
N ASP A 119 16.88 0.09 4.06
CA ASP A 119 17.75 1.24 3.88
C ASP A 119 18.24 1.32 2.43
N PHE A 120 18.62 2.53 2.01
CA PHE A 120 19.22 2.69 0.71
C PHE A 120 20.56 1.95 0.63
N PHE A 121 20.79 1.31 -0.51
CA PHE A 121 22.08 0.82 -0.92
C PHE A 121 22.80 1.89 -1.73
N PHE A 122 24.13 1.85 -1.69
CA PHE A 122 24.98 2.80 -2.40
C PHE A 122 26.01 2.07 -3.26
N ALA A 123 26.35 2.62 -4.42
CA ALA A 123 27.47 2.17 -5.23
C ALA A 123 28.25 3.36 -5.76
N ASP A 124 29.59 3.26 -5.75
CA ASP A 124 30.41 4.21 -6.50
C ASP A 124 30.16 4.06 -8.00
N ILE A 125 30.18 5.18 -8.70
CA ILE A 125 29.80 5.27 -10.12
C ILE A 125 30.69 4.35 -10.98
N GLY A 126 32.00 4.39 -10.76
CA GLY A 126 32.96 3.60 -11.55
C GLY A 126 32.74 2.09 -11.42
N SER A 127 32.56 1.60 -10.19
CA SER A 127 32.29 0.17 -9.93
C SER A 127 30.91 -0.26 -10.44
N PHE A 128 29.93 0.64 -10.46
CA PHE A 128 28.64 0.34 -11.06
C PHE A 128 28.75 0.17 -12.57
N HIS A 129 29.42 1.09 -13.26
CA HIS A 129 29.60 1.02 -14.71
C HIS A 129 30.48 -0.15 -15.16
N SER A 130 31.42 -0.60 -14.33
CA SER A 130 32.26 -1.77 -14.66
C SER A 130 31.52 -3.11 -14.47
N CYS A 131 30.40 -3.15 -13.74
CA CYS A 131 29.57 -4.34 -13.60
C CYS A 131 28.47 -4.37 -14.67
N LYS A 132 28.68 -5.17 -15.73
CA LYS A 132 27.75 -5.29 -16.85
C LYS A 132 26.35 -5.70 -16.42
N GLU A 133 26.23 -6.62 -15.47
CA GLU A 133 24.95 -7.13 -14.99
C GLU A 133 24.18 -6.09 -14.17
N ALA A 134 24.87 -5.26 -13.38
CA ALA A 134 24.25 -4.12 -12.69
C ALA A 134 23.73 -3.07 -13.68
N MET A 135 24.50 -2.80 -14.75
CA MET A 135 24.07 -1.90 -15.83
C MET A 135 22.85 -2.44 -16.58
N GLU A 136 22.80 -3.75 -16.85
CA GLU A 136 21.64 -4.39 -17.47
C GLU A 136 20.40 -4.33 -16.56
N ASN A 137 20.57 -4.58 -15.26
CA ASN A 137 19.48 -4.47 -14.28
C ASN A 137 18.94 -3.02 -14.22
N LEU A 138 19.83 -2.02 -14.25
CA LEU A 138 19.44 -0.61 -14.35
C LEU A 138 18.70 -0.30 -15.66
N ARG A 139 19.14 -0.89 -16.78
CA ARG A 139 18.47 -0.74 -18.07
C ARG A 139 17.05 -1.28 -18.01
N LYS A 140 16.85 -2.51 -17.51
CA LYS A 140 15.51 -3.08 -17.27
C LYS A 140 14.64 -2.17 -16.40
N TYR A 141 15.21 -1.56 -15.35
CA TYR A 141 14.51 -0.61 -14.50
C TYR A 141 14.04 0.66 -15.21
N LYS A 142 14.92 1.27 -16.02
CA LYS A 142 14.60 2.50 -16.75
C LYS A 142 13.61 2.27 -17.90
N ASP A 143 13.76 1.14 -18.57
CA ASP A 143 12.99 0.81 -19.78
C ASP A 143 11.70 0.04 -19.46
N ASN A 144 11.42 -0.24 -18.17
CA ASN A 144 10.29 -1.08 -17.74
C ASN A 144 10.27 -2.44 -18.47
N ASN A 145 11.41 -3.12 -18.51
CA ASN A 145 11.61 -4.35 -19.28
C ASN A 145 12.06 -5.53 -18.41
N TYR A 146 11.57 -5.58 -17.18
CA TYR A 146 11.75 -6.76 -16.33
C TYR A 146 10.84 -7.90 -16.78
N GLN A 147 11.25 -9.14 -16.49
CA GLN A 147 10.35 -10.29 -16.57
C GLN A 147 9.60 -10.45 -15.24
N LEU A 148 8.39 -11.00 -15.27
CA LEU A 148 7.65 -11.26 -14.03
C LEU A 148 8.44 -12.18 -13.07
N SER A 149 9.17 -13.15 -13.62
CA SER A 149 10.03 -14.07 -12.87
C SER A 149 11.15 -13.34 -12.11
N ASP A 150 11.58 -12.16 -12.58
CA ASP A 150 12.55 -11.34 -11.86
C ASP A 150 11.98 -10.87 -10.50
N PHE A 151 10.66 -10.71 -10.38
CA PHE A 151 9.93 -10.28 -9.18
C PHE A 151 9.40 -11.42 -8.30
N ALA A 152 9.59 -12.69 -8.69
CA ALA A 152 9.22 -13.88 -7.91
C ALA A 152 10.14 -14.08 -6.70
N PHE A 153 10.32 -13.02 -5.92
CA PHE A 153 11.25 -12.88 -4.81
C PHE A 153 10.45 -12.65 -3.52
N LYS A 154 10.72 -13.47 -2.48
CA LYS A 154 10.08 -13.35 -1.16
C LYS A 154 8.54 -13.26 -1.22
N VAL A 155 7.93 -14.23 -1.89
CA VAL A 155 6.50 -14.27 -2.25
C VAL A 155 5.58 -14.67 -1.08
N SER A 156 5.67 -13.95 0.06
CA SER A 156 4.95 -14.24 1.31
C SER A 156 3.88 -13.20 1.64
N TYR A 157 3.04 -12.87 0.66
CA TYR A 157 2.06 -11.78 0.77
C TYR A 157 0.99 -12.10 1.82
N LYS A 158 0.34 -11.08 2.38
CA LYS A 158 -0.77 -11.33 3.31
C LYS A 158 -2.02 -11.80 2.56
N HIS A 159 -2.25 -11.33 1.33
CA HIS A 159 -3.40 -11.73 0.54
C HIS A 159 -3.16 -13.07 -0.17
N PRO A 160 -4.07 -14.05 -0.02
CA PRO A 160 -3.89 -15.39 -0.58
C PRO A 160 -3.81 -15.40 -2.11
N LEU A 161 -4.61 -14.56 -2.78
CA LEU A 161 -4.60 -14.49 -4.26
C LEU A 161 -3.31 -13.88 -4.82
N ILE A 162 -2.61 -13.02 -4.07
CA ILE A 162 -1.30 -12.51 -4.50
C ILE A 162 -0.25 -13.61 -4.35
N ASN A 163 -0.30 -14.43 -3.29
CA ASN A 163 0.57 -15.62 -3.21
C ASN A 163 0.29 -16.59 -4.37
N ALA A 164 -0.98 -16.85 -4.69
CA ALA A 164 -1.35 -17.74 -5.77
C ALA A 164 -0.83 -17.25 -7.13
N PHE A 165 -0.93 -15.95 -7.42
CA PHE A 165 -0.35 -15.33 -8.61
C PHE A 165 1.14 -15.70 -8.75
N TRP A 166 1.93 -15.50 -7.70
CA TRP A 166 3.37 -15.78 -7.75
C TRP A 166 3.71 -17.27 -7.82
N ASN A 167 2.86 -18.13 -7.24
CA ASN A 167 3.05 -19.58 -7.26
C ASN A 167 2.54 -20.24 -8.55
N ARG A 168 1.82 -19.51 -9.41
CA ARG A 168 1.28 -19.97 -10.71
C ARG A 168 1.72 -19.06 -11.85
N LEU A 169 2.98 -18.63 -11.83
CA LEU A 169 3.48 -17.65 -12.80
C LEU A 169 3.46 -18.17 -14.25
N ASP A 170 3.58 -19.49 -14.42
CA ASP A 170 3.51 -20.14 -15.74
C ASP A 170 2.12 -20.03 -16.38
N ASP A 171 1.07 -19.83 -15.57
CA ASP A 171 -0.32 -19.65 -16.00
C ASP A 171 -0.69 -18.16 -16.13
N PHE A 172 0.30 -17.26 -16.23
CA PHE A 172 0.05 -15.82 -16.23
C PHE A 172 -0.88 -15.39 -17.37
N ASN A 173 -2.01 -14.79 -17.00
CA ASN A 173 -2.93 -14.11 -17.90
C ASN A 173 -3.10 -12.65 -17.46
N LEU A 174 -2.71 -11.70 -18.31
CA LEU A 174 -2.78 -10.27 -18.01
C LEU A 174 -4.23 -9.82 -17.75
N GLN A 175 -5.18 -10.25 -18.57
CA GLN A 175 -6.58 -9.84 -18.46
C GLN A 175 -7.18 -10.30 -17.12
N GLU A 176 -7.02 -11.58 -16.78
CA GLU A 176 -7.50 -12.11 -15.50
C GLU A 176 -6.82 -11.44 -14.31
N THR A 177 -5.51 -11.18 -14.43
CA THR A 177 -4.75 -10.46 -13.41
C THR A 177 -5.27 -9.04 -13.21
N LEU A 178 -5.59 -8.31 -14.30
CA LEU A 178 -6.13 -6.96 -14.21
C LEU A 178 -7.55 -6.92 -13.66
N HIS A 179 -8.41 -7.88 -14.01
CA HIS A 179 -9.73 -8.00 -13.37
C HIS A 179 -9.60 -8.27 -11.87
N LEU A 180 -8.67 -9.14 -11.47
CA LEU A 180 -8.36 -9.40 -10.07
C LEU A 180 -7.85 -8.15 -9.34
N ILE A 181 -6.91 -7.40 -9.94
CA ILE A 181 -6.39 -6.16 -9.35
C ILE A 181 -7.48 -5.10 -9.28
N ALA A 182 -8.34 -4.97 -10.30
CA ALA A 182 -9.35 -3.93 -10.38
C ALA A 182 -10.53 -4.15 -9.42
N ASN A 183 -10.85 -5.41 -9.10
CA ASN A 183 -11.89 -5.77 -8.15
C ASN A 183 -11.43 -6.88 -7.19
N PRO A 184 -10.46 -6.59 -6.31
CA PRO A 184 -9.88 -7.61 -5.44
C PRO A 184 -10.84 -7.94 -4.29
N PRO A 185 -10.90 -9.21 -3.82
CA PRO A 185 -11.77 -9.62 -2.73
C PRO A 185 -11.18 -9.23 -1.36
N VAL A 186 -11.15 -7.92 -1.11
CA VAL A 186 -10.60 -7.30 0.10
C VAL A 186 -11.71 -6.71 0.96
N ASN A 187 -11.43 -6.60 2.26
CA ASN A 187 -12.27 -5.85 3.19
C ASN A 187 -11.52 -4.60 3.66
N PRO A 188 -12.21 -3.49 3.95
CA PRO A 188 -11.58 -2.33 4.58
C PRO A 188 -10.91 -2.70 5.90
N SER A 189 -9.85 -1.97 6.24
CA SER A 189 -9.21 -2.03 7.54
C SER A 189 -10.20 -1.69 8.64
N ALA A 190 -10.33 -2.58 9.63
CA ALA A 190 -11.17 -2.33 10.79
C ALA A 190 -10.57 -1.20 11.66
N PHE A 191 -11.43 -0.45 12.37
CA PHE A 191 -11.03 0.55 13.35
C PHE A 191 -11.97 0.53 14.56
N ARG A 192 -11.49 1.04 15.70
CA ARG A 192 -12.34 1.33 16.87
C ARG A 192 -12.69 2.80 16.88
N THR A 193 -13.73 3.16 17.61
CA THR A 193 -14.16 4.55 17.70
C THR A 193 -13.90 5.11 19.09
N TYR A 194 -13.37 6.34 19.15
CA TYR A 194 -13.29 7.14 20.37
C TYR A 194 -14.21 8.35 20.22
N TYR A 195 -15.23 8.43 21.08
CA TYR A 195 -16.24 9.48 21.09
C TYR A 195 -15.78 10.66 21.94
N PHE A 196 -16.21 11.87 21.60
CA PHE A 196 -15.81 13.08 22.31
C PHE A 196 -16.45 13.20 23.71
N ASP A 197 -17.45 12.37 24.02
CA ASP A 197 -18.03 12.23 25.37
C ASP A 197 -17.21 11.31 26.30
N GLY A 198 -16.01 10.89 25.87
CA GLY A 198 -15.09 10.06 26.64
C GLY A 198 -15.41 8.56 26.58
N LYS A 199 -16.45 8.13 25.87
CA LYS A 199 -16.77 6.71 25.71
C LYS A 199 -15.93 6.07 24.60
N LEU A 200 -15.34 4.94 24.91
CA LEU A 200 -14.68 4.07 23.94
C LEU A 200 -15.65 2.93 23.60
N GLN A 201 -16.20 2.93 22.38
CA GLN A 201 -17.13 1.89 21.96
C GLN A 201 -16.94 1.49 20.50
N GLU A 202 -17.29 0.22 20.27
CA GLU A 202 -17.42 -0.49 19.00
C GLU A 202 -16.18 -0.62 18.11
N ILE A 203 -15.78 -1.88 17.89
CA ILE A 203 -14.99 -2.28 16.73
C ILE A 203 -15.94 -2.17 15.52
N SER A 204 -15.54 -1.47 14.45
CA SER A 204 -16.25 -1.57 13.18
C SER A 204 -16.35 -3.06 12.83
N LYS A 205 -17.55 -3.64 12.76
CA LYS A 205 -17.76 -5.05 12.42
C LYS A 205 -17.31 -5.31 10.97
N GLY A 206 -16.01 -5.46 10.78
CA GLY A 206 -15.41 -5.92 9.53
C GLY A 206 -15.14 -7.41 9.64
N VAL A 207 -15.42 -8.15 8.57
CA VAL A 207 -14.89 -9.51 8.42
C VAL A 207 -13.37 -9.37 8.36
N GLY A 208 -12.66 -9.92 9.35
CA GLY A 208 -11.19 -9.79 9.45
C GLY A 208 -10.41 -10.49 8.32
N ILE A 209 -11.10 -11.14 7.38
CA ILE A 209 -10.51 -11.83 6.24
C ILE A 209 -10.06 -10.80 5.21
N ASN A 210 -8.81 -10.88 4.77
CA ASN A 210 -8.21 -9.98 3.78
C ASN A 210 -8.34 -8.48 4.12
N SER A 211 -8.57 -8.14 5.39
CA SER A 211 -8.74 -6.76 5.83
C SER A 211 -7.42 -5.99 5.67
N GLY A 212 -7.47 -4.84 4.99
CA GLY A 212 -6.31 -3.98 4.82
C GLY A 212 -5.20 -4.55 3.94
N THR A 213 -5.56 -5.35 2.94
CA THR A 213 -4.60 -5.98 2.00
C THR A 213 -4.66 -5.41 0.58
N GLY A 214 -5.55 -4.44 0.32
CA GLY A 214 -5.72 -3.83 -1.00
C GLY A 214 -4.44 -3.25 -1.59
N GLY A 215 -3.55 -2.71 -0.76
CA GLY A 215 -2.27 -2.15 -1.20
C GLY A 215 -1.37 -3.16 -1.93
N GLU A 216 -1.45 -4.46 -1.64
CA GLU A 216 -0.65 -5.48 -2.32
C GLU A 216 -1.01 -5.60 -3.80
N PHE A 217 -2.27 -5.35 -4.17
CA PHE A 217 -2.71 -5.33 -5.57
C PHE A 217 -2.14 -4.14 -6.34
N LEU A 218 -1.94 -2.99 -5.67
CA LEU A 218 -1.23 -1.86 -6.29
C LEU A 218 0.26 -2.15 -6.46
N ASN A 219 0.85 -2.89 -5.52
CA ASN A 219 2.24 -3.34 -5.64
C ASN A 219 2.39 -4.35 -6.78
N LEU A 220 1.39 -5.22 -7.02
CA LEU A 220 1.36 -6.08 -8.19
C LEU A 220 1.20 -5.27 -9.48
N LEU A 221 0.29 -4.29 -9.50
CA LEU A 221 0.11 -3.40 -10.64
C LEU A 221 1.41 -2.64 -10.98
N TYR A 222 2.16 -2.23 -9.96
CA TYR A 222 3.50 -1.67 -10.14
C TYR A 222 4.42 -2.63 -10.88
N VAL A 223 4.47 -3.90 -10.46
CA VAL A 223 5.29 -4.91 -11.15
C VAL A 223 4.88 -5.07 -12.60
N LEU A 224 3.57 -5.14 -12.90
CA LEU A 224 3.10 -5.22 -14.28
C LEU A 224 3.59 -4.03 -15.13
N VAL A 225 3.56 -2.81 -14.56
CA VAL A 225 4.10 -1.62 -15.22
C VAL A 225 5.61 -1.75 -15.43
N LYS A 226 6.38 -2.21 -14.43
CA LYS A 226 7.84 -2.43 -14.55
C LYS A 226 8.20 -3.57 -15.51
N CYS A 227 7.25 -4.43 -15.86
CA CYS A 227 7.37 -5.47 -16.88
C CYS A 227 6.90 -5.04 -18.28
N GLY A 228 6.50 -3.77 -18.45
CA GLY A 228 6.20 -3.19 -19.76
C GLY A 228 4.74 -3.21 -20.17
N PHE A 229 3.84 -3.73 -19.32
CA PHE A 229 2.42 -3.90 -19.65
C PHE A 229 1.59 -2.60 -19.59
N LEU A 230 2.21 -1.42 -19.40
CA LEU A 230 1.47 -0.16 -19.22
C LEU A 230 0.52 0.15 -20.39
N ASN A 231 0.95 -0.07 -21.64
CA ASN A 231 0.12 0.20 -22.79
C ASN A 231 -1.08 -0.76 -22.88
N ASP A 232 -0.85 -2.04 -22.61
CA ASP A 232 -1.90 -3.05 -22.57
C ASP A 232 -2.91 -2.75 -21.45
N ILE A 233 -2.43 -2.42 -20.24
CA ILE A 233 -3.26 -1.96 -19.11
C ILE A 233 -4.14 -0.77 -19.53
N CYS A 234 -3.57 0.23 -20.20
CA CYS A 234 -4.34 1.38 -20.67
C CYS A 234 -5.39 1.01 -21.73
N SER A 235 -5.07 0.08 -22.63
CA SER A 235 -6.01 -0.37 -23.67
C SER A 235 -7.22 -1.12 -23.09
N MET A 236 -7.05 -1.76 -21.94
CA MET A 236 -8.09 -2.51 -21.24
C MET A 236 -8.96 -1.65 -20.30
N LEU A 237 -8.65 -0.37 -20.12
CA LEU A 237 -9.45 0.54 -19.27
C LEU A 237 -10.96 0.57 -19.57
N PRO A 238 -11.44 0.43 -20.83
CA PRO A 238 -12.87 0.34 -21.11
C PRO A 238 -13.55 -0.90 -20.55
N GLU A 239 -12.79 -1.99 -20.33
CA GLU A 239 -13.31 -3.29 -19.87
C GLU A 239 -13.20 -3.47 -18.34
N LEU A 240 -12.47 -2.57 -17.68
CA LEU A 240 -12.25 -2.59 -16.24
C LEU A 240 -13.24 -1.65 -15.52
N PRO A 241 -13.54 -1.92 -14.23
CA PRO A 241 -14.34 -1.01 -13.41
C PRO A 241 -13.87 0.44 -13.47
N GLU A 242 -14.80 1.40 -13.54
CA GLU A 242 -14.48 2.82 -13.79
C GLU A 242 -13.54 3.45 -12.74
N HIS A 243 -13.58 2.98 -11.49
CA HIS A 243 -12.66 3.47 -10.45
C HIS A 243 -11.20 3.11 -10.72
N PHE A 244 -10.94 2.09 -11.55
CA PHE A 244 -9.59 1.64 -11.87
C PHE A 244 -8.78 2.69 -12.64
N GLN A 245 -9.47 3.52 -13.44
CA GLN A 245 -8.87 4.68 -14.10
C GLN A 245 -8.27 5.62 -13.05
N VAL A 246 -9.04 5.92 -11.99
CA VAL A 246 -8.59 6.78 -10.89
C VAL A 246 -7.46 6.11 -10.09
N THR A 247 -7.50 4.78 -9.93
CA THR A 247 -6.43 4.01 -9.27
C THR A 247 -5.07 4.20 -9.97
N LEU A 248 -5.03 4.24 -11.31
CA LEU A 248 -3.77 4.45 -12.05
C LEU A 248 -3.12 5.82 -11.77
N MET A 249 -3.90 6.82 -11.36
CA MET A 249 -3.36 8.15 -10.99
C MET A 249 -2.46 8.10 -9.74
N CYS A 250 -2.47 7.00 -8.99
CA CYS A 250 -1.59 6.79 -7.82
C CYS A 250 -0.11 6.76 -8.22
N PHE A 251 0.22 6.30 -9.43
CA PHE A 251 1.60 6.33 -9.91
C PHE A 251 2.10 7.77 -10.00
N GLU A 252 3.25 8.04 -9.41
CA GLU A 252 4.00 9.29 -9.59
C GLU A 252 4.79 9.26 -10.90
N MET A 253 4.05 9.10 -11.98
CA MET A 253 4.53 9.14 -13.35
C MET A 253 3.62 10.09 -14.12
N GLU A 254 4.17 11.23 -14.53
CA GLU A 254 3.43 12.28 -15.23
C GLU A 254 2.77 11.73 -16.50
N SER A 255 3.50 10.93 -17.28
CA SER A 255 2.98 10.26 -18.47
C SER A 255 1.76 9.37 -18.20
N ILE A 256 1.71 8.66 -17.07
CA ILE A 256 0.54 7.86 -16.69
C ILE A 256 -0.62 8.79 -16.32
N ARG A 257 -0.36 9.79 -15.48
CA ARG A 257 -1.39 10.71 -15.00
C ARG A 257 -2.03 11.52 -16.13
N GLU A 258 -1.23 12.01 -17.07
CA GLU A 258 -1.70 12.75 -18.25
C GLU A 258 -2.52 11.87 -19.19
N LYS A 259 -2.05 10.64 -19.45
CA LYS A 259 -2.77 9.69 -20.31
C LYS A 259 -4.13 9.33 -19.70
N VAL A 260 -4.17 9.06 -18.40
CA VAL A 260 -5.40 8.75 -17.67
C VAL A 260 -6.31 9.98 -17.57
N SER A 261 -5.78 11.15 -17.23
CA SER A 261 -6.57 12.39 -17.10
C SER A 261 -7.19 12.81 -18.44
N SER A 262 -6.48 12.58 -19.54
CA SER A 262 -7.00 12.79 -20.90
C SER A 262 -8.10 11.77 -21.23
N TYR A 263 -7.89 10.49 -20.90
CA TYR A 263 -8.85 9.41 -21.14
C TYR A 263 -10.19 9.64 -20.42
N ILE A 264 -10.15 10.09 -19.16
CA ILE A 264 -11.37 10.39 -18.37
C ILE A 264 -12.02 11.74 -18.74
N GLY A 265 -11.38 12.55 -19.59
CA GLY A 265 -11.87 13.88 -19.97
C GLY A 265 -11.72 14.97 -18.90
N LEU A 266 -10.75 14.83 -17.98
CA LEU A 266 -10.47 15.78 -16.88
C LEU A 266 -8.98 16.15 -16.87
N PRO A 267 -8.46 16.87 -17.88
CA PRO A 267 -7.02 17.09 -18.07
C PRO A 267 -6.33 17.74 -16.86
N GLU A 268 -7.01 18.65 -16.16
CA GLU A 268 -6.51 19.32 -14.96
C GLU A 268 -6.25 18.37 -13.78
N LEU A 269 -6.82 17.16 -13.81
CA LEU A 269 -6.73 16.21 -12.71
C LEU A 269 -5.29 15.76 -12.44
N SER A 270 -4.45 15.64 -13.47
CA SER A 270 -3.04 15.26 -13.31
C SER A 270 -2.30 16.20 -12.36
N ASN A 271 -2.48 17.51 -12.56
CA ASN A 271 -1.88 18.54 -11.72
C ASN A 271 -2.49 18.56 -10.32
N LEU A 272 -3.82 18.45 -10.21
CA LEU A 272 -4.52 18.42 -8.92
C LEU A 272 -4.11 17.21 -8.06
N TYR A 273 -3.83 16.05 -8.66
CA TYR A 273 -3.25 14.90 -7.97
C TYR A 273 -1.86 15.21 -7.42
N SER A 274 -1.00 15.82 -8.24
CA SER A 274 0.34 16.25 -7.82
C SER A 274 0.28 17.24 -6.65
N MET A 275 -0.67 18.19 -6.70
CA MET A 275 -0.96 19.10 -5.58
C MET A 275 -1.45 18.33 -4.35
N ALA A 276 -2.38 17.39 -4.50
CA ALA A 276 -2.98 16.61 -3.40
C ALA A 276 -1.93 15.86 -2.56
N PHE A 277 -0.83 15.41 -3.16
CA PHE A 277 0.27 14.76 -2.44
C PHE A 277 1.27 15.73 -1.77
N ASN A 278 1.19 17.03 -2.04
CA ASN A 278 2.07 18.02 -1.43
C ASN A 278 1.68 18.27 0.04
N PHE A 279 2.65 18.20 0.96
CA PHE A 279 2.38 18.48 2.38
C PHE A 279 2.42 19.98 2.70
N SER A 280 3.07 20.77 1.85
CA SER A 280 3.21 22.22 1.97
C SER A 280 2.31 22.95 0.98
N LYS A 281 1.11 22.41 0.72
CA LYS A 281 0.13 23.07 -0.14
C LYS A 281 -0.16 24.47 0.36
N LYS A 282 -0.35 25.39 -0.58
CA LYS A 282 -0.94 26.70 -0.33
C LYS A 282 -2.43 26.55 -0.04
N ASN A 283 -3.02 27.56 0.59
CA ASN A 283 -4.43 27.52 0.93
C ASN A 283 -5.32 27.49 -0.32
N GLU A 284 -4.90 28.20 -1.36
CA GLU A 284 -5.56 28.30 -2.66
C GLU A 284 -5.58 26.94 -3.37
N GLU A 285 -4.48 26.17 -3.30
CA GLU A 285 -4.41 24.81 -3.86
C GLU A 285 -5.39 23.87 -3.17
N VAL A 286 -5.54 23.97 -1.84
CA VAL A 286 -6.53 23.18 -1.11
C VAL A 286 -7.95 23.53 -1.55
N LYS A 287 -8.25 24.83 -1.70
CA LYS A 287 -9.56 25.29 -2.19
C LYS A 287 -9.84 24.76 -3.60
N GLN A 288 -8.86 24.84 -4.50
CA GLN A 288 -8.97 24.30 -5.86
C GLN A 288 -9.29 22.80 -5.87
N ILE A 289 -8.60 22.00 -5.05
CA ILE A 289 -8.86 20.55 -4.95
C ILE A 289 -10.29 20.28 -4.44
N ILE A 290 -10.73 21.01 -3.41
CA ILE A 290 -12.09 20.89 -2.84
C ILE A 290 -13.16 21.29 -3.86
N GLU A 291 -12.97 22.42 -4.56
CA GLU A 291 -13.90 22.90 -5.58
C GLU A 291 -13.97 21.97 -6.79
N PHE A 292 -12.84 21.45 -7.24
CA PHE A 292 -12.80 20.44 -8.29
C PHE A 292 -13.58 19.19 -7.87
N GLY A 293 -13.32 18.66 -6.67
CA GLY A 293 -14.07 17.55 -6.11
C GLY A 293 -15.56 17.85 -6.05
N LYS A 294 -15.95 19.04 -5.56
CA LYS A 294 -17.35 19.51 -5.51
C LYS A 294 -18.03 19.43 -6.87
N ASN A 295 -17.37 19.94 -7.90
CA ASN A 295 -17.92 20.09 -9.26
C ASN A 295 -17.90 18.79 -10.07
N ASN A 296 -17.15 17.77 -9.65
CA ASN A 296 -17.01 16.49 -10.34
C ASN A 296 -17.47 15.31 -9.45
N PRO A 297 -18.79 15.15 -9.19
CA PRO A 297 -19.31 14.14 -8.26
C PRO A 297 -19.06 12.70 -8.73
N ASP A 298 -19.07 12.44 -10.04
CA ASP A 298 -18.76 11.12 -10.60
C ASP A 298 -17.32 10.71 -10.30
N PHE A 299 -16.36 11.61 -10.54
CA PHE A 299 -14.96 11.42 -10.15
C PHE A 299 -14.82 11.16 -8.64
N ARG A 300 -15.53 11.90 -7.76
CA ARG A 300 -15.46 11.67 -6.31
C ARG A 300 -15.88 10.25 -5.94
N LYS A 301 -16.97 9.75 -6.53
CA LYS A 301 -17.47 8.40 -6.28
C LYS A 301 -16.43 7.35 -6.70
N LYS A 302 -15.84 7.51 -7.89
CA LYS A 302 -14.76 6.65 -8.40
C LYS A 302 -13.54 6.67 -7.49
N LEU A 303 -13.10 7.87 -7.07
CA LEU A 303 -12.00 8.04 -6.12
C LEU A 303 -12.32 7.36 -4.77
N ALA A 304 -13.53 7.53 -4.24
CA ALA A 304 -13.90 6.91 -2.97
C ALA A 304 -13.91 5.37 -3.06
N VAL A 305 -14.40 4.80 -4.15
CA VAL A 305 -14.33 3.34 -4.39
C VAL A 305 -12.87 2.88 -4.41
N SER A 306 -12.00 3.56 -5.18
CA SER A 306 -10.57 3.27 -5.23
C SER A 306 -9.91 3.36 -3.84
N LEU A 307 -10.21 4.43 -3.08
CA LEU A 307 -9.70 4.62 -1.72
C LEU A 307 -10.17 3.56 -0.73
N ASN A 308 -11.40 3.08 -0.85
CA ASN A 308 -11.97 2.06 0.03
C ASN A 308 -11.43 0.66 -0.28
N ILE A 309 -11.11 0.37 -1.55
CA ILE A 309 -10.53 -0.91 -1.97
C ILE A 309 -9.05 -0.98 -1.60
N TYR A 310 -8.26 0.02 -1.99
CA TYR A 310 -6.79 -0.04 -1.91
C TYR A 310 -6.19 0.66 -0.70
N GLU A 311 -6.97 1.46 0.02
CA GLU A 311 -6.60 2.13 1.27
C GLU A 311 -5.32 2.97 1.20
N TYR A 312 -4.92 3.47 0.03
CA TYR A 312 -3.70 4.28 -0.13
C TYR A 312 -3.75 5.67 0.53
N HIS A 313 -4.88 6.04 1.14
CA HIS A 313 -4.98 7.20 2.05
C HIS A 313 -4.58 6.85 3.50
N LEU A 314 -4.56 5.57 3.84
CA LEU A 314 -4.08 5.07 5.12
C LEU A 314 -2.57 4.82 5.07
N TYR A 315 -1.91 4.92 6.21
CA TYR A 315 -0.48 4.71 6.33
C TYR A 315 -0.15 3.83 7.52
N SER A 316 0.37 2.65 7.26
CA SER A 316 0.79 1.71 8.29
C SER A 316 2.25 1.37 8.11
N ASN A 317 3.01 1.27 9.19
CA ASN A 317 4.38 0.76 9.16
C ASN A 317 4.43 -0.79 9.23
N TYR A 318 3.29 -1.45 9.44
CA TYR A 318 3.22 -2.88 9.78
C TYR A 318 2.16 -3.69 8.99
N GLN A 319 1.22 -3.02 8.33
CA GLN A 319 0.18 -3.60 7.49
C GLN A 319 0.53 -3.44 6.02
N PRO A 320 0.11 -4.40 5.18
CA PRO A 320 0.47 -4.38 3.79
C PRO A 320 -0.27 -3.23 3.14
N GLY A 321 0.49 -2.31 2.55
CA GLY A 321 -0.03 -1.09 1.98
C GLY A 321 0.56 -0.83 0.61
N ILE A 322 0.19 0.30 0.02
CA ILE A 322 0.93 0.81 -1.12
C ILE A 322 2.39 1.02 -0.70
N ASN A 323 3.31 0.38 -1.42
CA ASN A 323 4.70 0.34 -1.00
C ASN A 323 5.42 1.63 -1.41
N TRP A 324 5.47 2.61 -0.50
CA TRP A 324 6.13 3.90 -0.74
C TRP A 324 7.66 3.82 -0.82
N PHE A 325 8.26 2.62 -0.69
CA PHE A 325 9.66 2.40 -1.05
C PHE A 325 9.86 2.32 -2.56
N PHE A 326 8.81 2.05 -3.33
CA PHE A 326 8.82 2.16 -4.78
C PHE A 326 8.84 3.63 -5.17
N GLN A 327 9.72 3.99 -6.10
CA GLN A 327 9.94 5.37 -6.52
C GLN A 327 8.66 6.01 -7.06
N GLU A 328 7.86 5.24 -7.78
CA GLU A 328 6.58 5.63 -8.35
C GLU A 328 5.47 5.80 -7.28
N PHE A 329 5.68 5.33 -6.05
CA PHE A 329 4.77 5.50 -4.93
C PHE A 329 5.37 6.33 -3.77
N LYS A 330 6.51 7.00 -3.98
CA LYS A 330 7.23 7.71 -2.90
C LYS A 330 6.40 8.79 -2.21
N LYS A 331 5.38 9.34 -2.88
CA LYS A 331 4.48 10.37 -2.34
C LYS A 331 3.49 9.85 -1.32
N PHE A 332 3.35 8.53 -1.13
CA PHE A 332 2.53 7.96 -0.07
C PHE A 332 3.24 7.90 1.28
N ASN A 333 4.54 8.20 1.32
CA ASN A 333 5.30 8.19 2.57
C ASN A 333 4.70 9.11 3.64
N ARG A 334 4.81 8.70 4.90
CA ARG A 334 4.37 9.49 6.08
C ARG A 334 2.92 9.99 5.96
N ALA A 335 2.01 9.11 5.53
CA ALA A 335 0.58 9.39 5.42
C ALA A 335 0.15 10.49 4.43
N LYS A 336 1.03 10.89 3.51
CA LYS A 336 0.70 11.91 2.50
C LYS A 336 -0.40 11.51 1.53
N GLY A 337 -0.68 10.22 1.36
CA GLY A 337 -1.86 9.74 0.63
C GLY A 337 -3.18 10.28 1.19
N GLY A 338 -3.23 10.63 2.48
CA GLY A 338 -4.38 11.29 3.11
C GLY A 338 -4.72 12.65 2.50
N GLY A 339 -3.82 13.28 1.75
CA GLY A 339 -4.10 14.51 1.03
C GLY A 339 -5.13 14.35 -0.10
N LEU A 340 -5.37 13.14 -0.60
CA LEU A 340 -6.41 12.85 -1.60
C LEU A 340 -7.83 13.00 -1.03
N LEU A 341 -7.98 12.94 0.29
CA LEU A 341 -9.26 13.17 0.95
C LEU A 341 -9.76 14.61 0.81
N ASP A 342 -8.89 15.56 0.41
CA ASP A 342 -9.29 16.94 0.12
C ASP A 342 -10.32 16.98 -1.05
N PHE A 343 -10.26 16.05 -2.02
CA PHE A 343 -11.25 15.93 -3.10
C PHE A 343 -12.64 15.50 -2.62
N LEU A 344 -12.71 14.86 -1.44
CA LEU A 344 -13.95 14.32 -0.88
C LEU A 344 -14.59 15.25 0.16
N VAL A 345 -14.03 16.43 0.41
CA VAL A 345 -14.53 17.36 1.44
C VAL A 345 -15.99 17.74 1.23
N ALA A 346 -16.50 17.76 -0.01
CA ALA A 346 -17.92 18.04 -0.27
C ALA A 346 -18.87 16.90 0.15
N GLU A 347 -18.37 15.67 0.19
CA GLU A 347 -19.16 14.45 0.46
C GLU A 347 -18.27 13.40 1.16
N PRO A 348 -17.79 13.69 2.39
CA PRO A 348 -16.84 12.83 3.09
C PRO A 348 -17.45 11.45 3.44
N GLU A 349 -18.77 11.32 3.44
CA GLU A 349 -19.51 10.11 3.80
C GLU A 349 -19.29 8.95 2.82
N LEU A 350 -18.71 9.22 1.64
CA LEU A 350 -18.29 8.19 0.68
C LEU A 350 -17.18 7.28 1.25
N ILE A 351 -16.48 7.73 2.30
CA ILE A 351 -15.53 6.92 3.05
C ILE A 351 -16.19 6.48 4.38
N PRO A 352 -16.34 5.18 4.67
CA PRO A 352 -17.06 4.70 5.85
C PRO A 352 -16.58 5.26 7.19
N VAL A 353 -15.25 5.41 7.38
CA VAL A 353 -14.71 6.01 8.60
C VAL A 353 -15.13 7.47 8.75
N LEU A 354 -15.12 8.24 7.66
CA LEU A 354 -15.49 9.65 7.68
C LEU A 354 -16.99 9.83 7.88
N LYS A 355 -17.82 8.97 7.29
CA LYS A 355 -19.25 8.87 7.59
C LYS A 355 -19.49 8.70 9.08
N LYS A 356 -18.84 7.70 9.70
CA LYS A 356 -18.97 7.44 11.14
C LYS A 356 -18.51 8.62 11.99
N MET A 357 -17.37 9.24 11.63
CA MET A 357 -16.86 10.47 12.28
C MET A 357 -17.87 11.60 12.25
N LYS A 358 -18.49 11.85 11.09
CA LYS A 358 -19.45 12.94 10.90
C LYS A 358 -20.77 12.71 11.63
N GLU A 359 -21.31 11.48 11.59
CA GLU A 359 -22.57 11.13 12.24
C GLU A 359 -22.48 11.12 13.77
N ASN A 360 -21.33 10.69 14.31
CA ASN A 360 -21.21 10.38 15.74
C ASN A 360 -20.27 11.31 16.53
N ILE A 361 -19.65 12.31 15.87
CA ILE A 361 -18.67 13.22 16.48
C ILE A 361 -17.60 12.42 17.23
N CYS A 362 -16.87 11.64 16.45
CA CYS A 362 -15.89 10.70 16.98
C CYS A 362 -14.65 10.67 16.09
N ILE A 363 -13.61 9.96 16.54
CA ILE A 363 -12.40 9.73 15.77
C ILE A 363 -12.03 8.24 15.75
N PRO A 364 -11.35 7.78 14.68
CA PRO A 364 -10.85 6.42 14.64
C PRO A 364 -9.70 6.25 15.63
N PHE A 365 -9.86 5.28 16.51
CA PHE A 365 -8.90 4.83 17.48
C PHE A 365 -8.46 3.41 17.13
N ASP A 366 -7.18 3.15 17.30
CA ASP A 366 -6.66 1.81 17.14
C ASP A 366 -5.52 1.56 18.11
N LYS A 367 -5.61 0.43 18.83
CA LYS A 367 -4.58 -0.03 19.78
C LYS A 367 -3.59 -0.99 19.10
N ASN A 368 -3.99 -1.65 18.00
CA ASN A 368 -3.28 -2.76 17.39
C ASN A 368 -2.95 -2.57 15.89
N LEU A 369 -3.58 -1.62 15.18
CA LEU A 369 -3.23 -1.26 13.80
C LEU A 369 -2.87 0.23 13.72
N ASP A 370 -1.68 0.55 13.23
CA ASP A 370 -1.21 1.94 13.19
C ASP A 370 -1.73 2.73 11.97
N ALA A 371 -2.39 2.07 11.01
CA ALA A 371 -2.96 2.66 9.79
C ALA A 371 -3.79 3.94 10.07
N TYR A 372 -4.88 3.77 10.82
CA TYR A 372 -5.75 4.89 11.19
C TYR A 372 -5.10 5.84 12.18
N LYS A 373 -4.23 5.35 13.07
CA LYS A 373 -3.50 6.21 14.02
C LYS A 373 -2.62 7.22 13.29
N ASN A 374 -1.89 6.78 12.25
CA ASN A 374 -0.98 7.63 11.50
C ASN A 374 -1.73 8.56 10.52
N SER A 375 -2.83 8.10 9.93
CA SER A 375 -3.65 8.88 8.98
C SER A 375 -4.73 9.75 9.63
N ARG A 376 -4.98 9.60 10.94
CA ARG A 376 -5.96 10.38 11.71
C ARG A 376 -5.91 11.89 11.45
N PRO A 377 -4.75 12.56 11.35
CA PRO A 377 -4.70 14.00 11.10
C PRO A 377 -5.41 14.42 9.81
N PHE A 378 -5.32 13.59 8.77
CA PHE A 378 -5.92 13.87 7.47
C PHE A 378 -7.42 13.57 7.48
N LEU A 379 -7.84 12.48 8.12
CA LEU A 379 -9.27 12.17 8.32
C LEU A 379 -9.98 13.29 9.11
N TYR A 380 -9.34 13.75 10.19
CA TYR A 380 -9.84 14.86 11.00
C TYR A 380 -9.96 16.14 10.18
N ARG A 381 -8.88 16.50 9.47
CA ARG A 381 -8.85 17.65 8.56
C ARG A 381 -10.01 17.63 7.56
N THR A 382 -10.28 16.49 6.92
CA THR A 382 -11.37 16.40 5.92
C THR A 382 -12.72 16.71 6.54
N ILE A 383 -13.01 16.21 7.75
CA ILE A 383 -14.26 16.55 8.46
C ILE A 383 -14.28 18.01 8.91
N THR A 384 -13.19 18.55 9.45
CA THR A 384 -13.13 19.97 9.85
C THR A 384 -13.35 20.89 8.65
N LEU A 385 -12.75 20.58 7.49
CA LEU A 385 -12.98 21.33 6.25
C LEU A 385 -14.42 21.16 5.76
N ASN A 386 -15.00 19.94 5.81
CA ASN A 386 -16.41 19.74 5.44
C ASN A 386 -17.32 20.61 6.31
N ALA A 387 -17.12 20.61 7.63
CA ALA A 387 -17.88 21.45 8.55
C ALA A 387 -17.71 22.94 8.21
N ALA A 388 -16.48 23.38 7.93
CA ALA A 388 -16.22 24.78 7.63
C ALA A 388 -16.87 25.26 6.31
N PHE A 389 -16.89 24.42 5.27
CA PHE A 389 -17.45 24.77 3.96
C PHE A 389 -18.95 24.49 3.82
N TYR A 390 -19.50 23.51 4.56
CA TYR A 390 -20.84 22.97 4.30
C TYR A 390 -21.72 22.77 5.54
N ASP A 391 -21.18 22.81 6.76
CA ASP A 391 -21.94 22.61 8.01
C ASP A 391 -21.35 23.48 9.14
N VAL A 392 -21.36 24.81 8.93
CA VAL A 392 -20.67 25.79 9.81
C VAL A 392 -21.16 25.69 11.26
N LYS A 393 -22.42 25.29 11.47
CA LYS A 393 -23.00 25.06 12.81
C LYS A 393 -22.23 24.01 13.61
N LYS A 394 -21.60 23.04 12.94
CA LYS A 394 -20.79 22.01 13.58
C LYS A 394 -19.30 22.34 13.60
N LEU A 395 -18.86 23.45 13.01
CA LEU A 395 -17.43 23.77 12.88
C LEU A 395 -16.72 23.82 14.24
N GLU A 396 -17.33 24.46 15.24
CA GLU A 396 -16.74 24.58 16.58
C GLU A 396 -16.41 23.20 17.20
N LEU A 397 -17.26 22.20 16.98
CA LEU A 397 -17.03 20.81 17.44
C LEU A 397 -15.77 20.18 16.84
N TRP A 398 -15.31 20.68 15.69
CA TRP A 398 -14.15 20.18 14.95
C TRP A 398 -12.95 21.14 14.98
N LEU A 399 -13.08 22.32 15.61
CA LEU A 399 -11.97 23.23 15.86
C LEU A 399 -11.28 22.93 17.19
N ASP A 400 -12.07 22.50 18.17
CA ASP A 400 -11.63 22.11 19.51
C ASP A 400 -11.51 20.60 19.61
N VAL A 401 -10.27 20.12 19.60
CA VAL A 401 -9.98 18.69 19.67
C VAL A 401 -9.93 18.27 21.15
N PRO A 402 -10.44 17.07 21.50
CA PRO A 402 -10.42 16.58 22.87
C PRO A 402 -9.01 16.60 23.49
N LYS A 403 -8.91 17.14 24.71
CA LYS A 403 -7.65 17.29 25.45
C LYS A 403 -6.96 15.95 25.76
N ASP A 404 -7.74 14.88 25.89
CA ASP A 404 -7.28 13.54 26.28
C ASP A 404 -6.64 12.76 25.12
N LEU A 405 -6.74 13.27 23.90
CA LEU A 405 -6.06 12.70 22.76
C LEU A 405 -4.62 13.18 22.74
N ILE A 406 -3.71 12.37 23.26
CA ILE A 406 -2.26 12.64 23.17
C ILE A 406 -1.88 12.88 21.71
N TRP A 407 -1.45 14.11 21.45
CA TRP A 407 -1.22 14.60 20.10
C TRP A 407 0.15 14.20 19.60
N SER A 408 0.21 13.46 18.50
CA SER A 408 1.45 13.35 17.73
C SER A 408 1.80 14.74 17.15
N SER A 409 3.10 15.02 17.02
CA SER A 409 3.59 16.26 16.39
C SER A 409 3.01 16.48 14.99
N ASN A 410 2.81 15.38 14.23
CA ASN A 410 2.19 15.39 12.91
C ASN A 410 0.73 15.89 12.97
N PHE A 411 -0.06 15.43 13.95
CA PHE A 411 -1.45 15.86 14.09
C PHE A 411 -1.52 17.38 14.32
N LYS A 412 -0.73 17.92 15.26
CA LYS A 412 -0.71 19.37 15.54
C LYS A 412 -0.35 20.18 14.30
N SER A 413 0.62 19.70 13.51
CA SER A 413 1.05 20.37 12.28
C SER A 413 -0.08 20.44 11.24
N VAL A 414 -0.74 19.31 10.96
CA VAL A 414 -1.85 19.26 9.99
C VAL A 414 -3.03 20.10 10.47
N HIS A 415 -3.43 19.97 11.74
CA HIS A 415 -4.54 20.74 12.31
C HIS A 415 -4.29 22.26 12.26
N GLY A 416 -3.08 22.71 12.64
CA GLY A 416 -2.70 24.12 12.58
C GLY A 416 -2.76 24.69 11.15
N LYS A 417 -2.36 23.91 10.14
CA LYS A 417 -2.53 24.29 8.73
C LYS A 417 -4.00 24.36 8.33
N THR A 418 -4.82 23.41 8.77
CA THR A 418 -6.27 23.40 8.51
C THR A 418 -6.96 24.64 9.09
N LYS A 419 -6.64 25.05 10.33
CA LYS A 419 -7.16 26.29 10.92
C LYS A 419 -6.84 27.53 10.08
N LYS A 420 -5.58 27.66 9.61
CA LYS A 420 -5.16 28.77 8.74
C LYS A 420 -5.91 28.79 7.40
N ILE A 421 -6.25 27.64 6.84
CA ILE A 421 -7.07 27.56 5.61
C ILE A 421 -8.47 28.09 5.90
N ILE A 422 -9.09 27.64 6.99
CA ILE A 422 -10.44 28.09 7.39
C ILE A 422 -10.46 29.60 7.64
N GLU A 423 -9.50 30.11 8.41
CA GLU A 423 -9.38 31.56 8.70
C GLU A 423 -9.21 32.40 7.43
N ARG A 424 -8.38 31.96 6.47
CA ARG A 424 -8.06 32.76 5.28
C ARG A 424 -8.99 32.56 4.09
N CYS A 425 -9.72 31.46 4.02
CA CYS A 425 -10.59 31.15 2.88
C CYS A 425 -12.07 31.32 3.20
N ILE A 426 -12.47 31.15 4.48
CA ILE A 426 -13.88 31.09 4.87
C ILE A 426 -14.30 32.36 5.62
N LYS A 427 -13.46 32.93 6.50
CA LYS A 427 -13.78 34.20 7.19
C LYS A 427 -13.65 35.45 6.30
N THR A 428 -12.95 35.35 5.17
CA THR A 428 -12.82 36.43 4.16
C THR A 428 -13.89 36.37 3.08
N SER A 429 -14.70 35.30 3.04
CA SER A 429 -15.75 35.10 2.03
C SER A 429 -17.17 35.36 2.56
N GLY A 430 -17.31 36.02 3.73
CA GLY A 430 -18.56 36.64 4.23
C GLY A 430 -18.41 37.15 5.67
N CYS A 431 -18.99 38.26 6.15
CA CYS A 431 -20.02 39.19 5.65
C CYS A 431 -21.14 38.58 4.82
#